data_AF-A0A315R919-F1
#
_entry.id   AF-A0A315R919-F1
#
_cell.length_a   1.000
_cell.length_b   1.000
_cell.length_c   1.000
_cell.angle_alpha   90.00
_cell.angle_beta   90.00
_cell.angle_gamma   90.00
#
_symmetry.space_group_name_H-M   'P 1'
#
loop_
_entity.id
_entity.type
_entity.pdbx_description
1 polymer ?
#
loop_
_entity_poly.entity_id
_entity_poly.type
_entity_poly.pdbx_seq_one_letter_code
_entity_poly.pdbx_strand_id
1 'polypeptide(L)'
;MEHQNYVFVDVDTHKNQHTAYVLNCFHQKIVLTQTPNNPASFESFIQDISSFKTPDKSDEIDAEARNTIIKSTIEHLRLLAKSLEKINKQLKKAVEKSQYQLTTMPGINFKLAALFISN
;
A
#
# COMPACT_ATOMS: atom_id res chain seq x y z
N MET A 1 5.56 5.10 -11.81
CA MET A 1 5.47 6.51 -11.40
C MET A 1 4.67 7.35 -12.40
N GLU A 2 4.58 6.96 -13.68
CA GLU A 2 3.83 7.69 -14.71
C GLU A 2 2.38 8.02 -14.32
N HIS A 3 1.71 7.15 -13.57
CA HIS A 3 0.33 7.34 -13.09
C HIS A 3 0.14 8.46 -12.06
N GLN A 4 1.21 9.01 -11.47
CA GLN A 4 1.13 10.16 -10.55
C GLN A 4 0.74 11.45 -11.26
N ASN A 5 0.93 11.52 -12.58
CA ASN A 5 0.60 12.67 -13.41
C ASN A 5 -0.82 12.63 -13.97
N TYR A 6 -1.58 11.58 -13.63
CA TYR A 6 -2.95 11.39 -14.08
C TYR A 6 -3.91 11.53 -12.91
N VAL A 7 -5.10 11.97 -13.26
CA VAL A 7 -6.25 11.97 -12.39
C VAL A 7 -7.19 10.86 -12.85
N PHE A 8 -7.72 10.09 -11.91
CA PHE A 8 -8.65 9.00 -12.18
C PHE A 8 -10.06 9.50 -11.89
N VAL A 9 -10.94 9.36 -12.87
CA VAL A 9 -12.32 9.84 -12.79
C VAL A 9 -13.25 8.65 -12.92
N ASP A 10 -14.00 8.37 -11.86
CA ASP A 10 -15.11 7.43 -11.88
C ASP A 10 -16.41 8.23 -12.02
N VAL A 11 -17.33 7.78 -12.88
CA VAL A 11 -18.58 8.51 -13.17
C VAL A 11 -19.75 7.58 -12.95
N ASP A 12 -20.56 7.90 -11.94
CA ASP A 12 -21.84 7.25 -11.71
C ASP A 12 -22.97 8.03 -12.39
N THR A 13 -23.82 7.31 -13.11
CA THR A 13 -24.92 7.91 -13.87
C THR A 13 -26.24 7.68 -13.15
N HIS A 14 -26.97 8.77 -12.89
CA HIS A 14 -28.34 8.71 -12.36
C HIS A 14 -29.33 9.36 -13.32
N LYS A 15 -30.62 9.13 -13.07
CA LYS A 15 -31.73 9.57 -13.94
C LYS A 15 -31.65 11.06 -14.33
N ASN A 16 -31.30 11.92 -13.37
CA ASN A 16 -31.33 13.37 -13.55
C ASN A 16 -29.93 14.03 -13.43
N GLN A 17 -28.90 13.30 -13.01
CA GLN A 17 -27.56 13.83 -12.76
C GLN A 17 -26.49 12.74 -12.91
N HIS A 18 -25.28 13.14 -13.24
CA HIS A 18 -24.08 12.30 -13.20
C HIS A 18 -23.17 12.80 -12.10
N THR A 19 -22.60 11.88 -11.33
CA THR A 19 -21.67 12.18 -10.25
C THR A 19 -20.29 11.68 -10.63
N ALA A 20 -19.30 12.56 -10.71
CA ALA A 20 -17.90 12.16 -10.89
C ALA A 20 -17.14 12.20 -9.57
N TYR A 21 -16.43 11.11 -9.31
CA TYR A 21 -15.47 10.97 -8.23
C TYR A 21 -14.06 11.00 -8.79
N VAL A 22 -13.27 11.95 -8.31
CA VAL A 22 -11.95 12.27 -8.86
C VAL A 22 -10.88 11.93 -7.83
N LEU A 23 -9.94 11.07 -8.22
CA LEU A 23 -8.95 10.43 -7.36
C LEU A 23 -7.53 10.61 -7.92
N ASN A 24 -6.54 10.64 -7.04
CA ASN A 24 -5.15 10.42 -7.43
C ASN A 24 -4.80 8.92 -7.47
N CYS A 25 -3.59 8.56 -7.93
CA CYS A 25 -3.12 7.18 -7.98
C CYS A 25 -2.99 6.48 -6.60
N PHE A 26 -3.10 7.23 -5.51
CA PHE A 26 -3.11 6.71 -4.14
C PHE A 26 -4.54 6.53 -3.59
N HIS A 27 -5.55 6.61 -4.45
CA HIS A 27 -6.97 6.52 -4.08
C HIS A 27 -7.42 7.61 -3.08
N GLN A 28 -6.69 8.72 -3.03
CA GLN A 28 -7.09 9.87 -2.22
C GLN A 28 -8.03 10.75 -3.04
N LYS A 29 -9.16 11.12 -2.43
CA LYS A 29 -10.17 12.00 -3.02
C LYS A 29 -9.58 13.37 -3.29
N ILE A 30 -9.61 13.79 -4.55
CA ILE A 30 -9.31 15.16 -4.96
C ILE A 30 -10.61 15.97 -4.92
N VAL A 31 -11.63 15.50 -5.63
CA VAL A 31 -12.93 16.20 -5.70
C VAL A 31 -14.07 15.22 -5.96
N LEU A 32 -15.27 15.63 -5.55
CA LEU A 32 -16.54 15.03 -5.94
C LEU A 32 -17.34 16.14 -6.63
N THR A 33 -17.72 15.93 -7.88
CA THR A 33 -18.47 16.91 -8.67
C THR A 33 -19.69 16.25 -9.31
N GLN A 34 -20.71 17.05 -9.62
CA GLN A 34 -21.96 16.59 -10.20
C GLN A 34 -22.33 17.47 -11.38
N THR A 35 -22.91 16.87 -12.41
CA THR A 35 -23.46 17.58 -13.57
C THR A 35 -24.88 17.08 -13.84
N PRO A 36 -25.83 17.96 -14.23
CA PRO A 36 -27.15 17.49 -14.64
C PRO A 36 -27.03 16.54 -15.83
N ASN A 37 -28.00 15.62 -15.96
CA ASN A 37 -28.10 14.73 -17.12
C ASN A 37 -28.60 15.51 -18.35
N ASN A 38 -27.79 16.45 -18.81
CA ASN A 38 -28.04 17.34 -19.93
C ASN A 38 -26.75 17.44 -20.76
N PRO A 39 -26.76 17.01 -22.04
CA PRO A 39 -25.58 17.08 -22.90
C PRO A 39 -24.96 18.48 -23.02
N ALA A 40 -25.77 19.55 -22.91
CA ALA A 40 -25.27 20.92 -22.97
C ALA A 40 -24.34 21.28 -21.79
N SER A 41 -24.45 20.58 -20.66
CA SER A 41 -23.62 20.78 -19.46
C SER A 41 -22.39 19.88 -19.43
N PHE A 42 -22.20 19.03 -20.45
CA PHE A 42 -21.09 18.08 -20.50
C PHE A 42 -19.75 18.77 -20.78
N GLU A 43 -19.73 19.75 -21.69
CA GLU A 43 -18.49 20.46 -22.03
C GLU A 43 -17.94 21.26 -20.84
N SER A 44 -18.81 21.99 -20.12
CA SER A 44 -18.43 22.69 -18.89
C SER A 44 -17.94 21.71 -17.82
N PHE A 45 -18.58 20.55 -17.69
CA PHE A 45 -18.17 19.52 -16.75
C PHE A 45 -16.78 18.94 -17.04
N ILE A 46 -16.45 18.70 -18.32
CA ILE A 46 -15.10 18.25 -18.71
C ILE A 46 -14.07 19.35 -18.46
N GLN A 47 -14.40 20.61 -18.75
CA GLN A 47 -13.53 21.74 -18.44
C GLN A 47 -13.26 21.85 -16.93
N ASP A 48 -14.31 21.75 -16.11
CA ASP A 48 -14.21 21.76 -14.65
C ASP A 48 -13.29 20.62 -14.17
N ILE A 49 -13.50 19.40 -14.66
CA ILE A 49 -12.68 18.24 -14.29
C ILE A 49 -11.21 18.43 -14.70
N SER A 50 -10.97 18.95 -15.91
CA SER A 50 -9.61 19.19 -16.42
C SER A 50 -8.86 20.30 -15.68
N SER A 51 -9.59 21.19 -15.00
CA SER A 51 -9.00 22.26 -14.19
C SER A 51 -8.40 21.73 -12.88
N PHE A 52 -8.87 20.57 -12.40
CA PHE A 52 -8.30 19.91 -11.24
C PHE A 52 -6.97 19.26 -11.63
N LYS A 53 -5.89 20.00 -11.44
CA LYS A 53 -4.54 19.45 -11.57
C LYS A 53 -4.23 18.56 -10.37
N THR A 54 -3.41 17.52 -10.61
CA THR A 54 -2.57 16.97 -9.54
C THR A 54 -1.72 18.10 -8.96
N PRO A 55 -1.41 18.07 -7.65
CA PRO A 55 -0.78 19.22 -6.98
C PRO A 55 0.59 19.55 -7.63
N ASP A 56 0.97 20.82 -7.53
CA ASP A 56 1.91 21.61 -8.36
C ASP A 56 3.32 21.01 -8.50
N LYS A 57 4.17 21.54 -9.40
CA LYS A 57 5.56 21.07 -9.62
C LYS A 57 6.46 21.11 -8.37
N SER A 58 6.06 21.80 -7.31
CA SER A 58 6.68 21.67 -5.98
C SER A 58 6.53 20.27 -5.37
N ASP A 59 5.48 19.54 -5.75
CA ASP A 59 5.21 18.16 -5.35
C ASP A 59 6.01 17.13 -6.14
N GLU A 60 6.70 17.50 -7.23
CA GLU A 60 7.59 16.58 -7.97
C GLU A 60 8.84 16.23 -7.14
N ILE A 61 9.41 17.23 -6.44
CA ILE A 61 10.53 17.04 -5.52
C ILE A 61 10.09 16.19 -4.31
N ASP A 62 8.89 16.45 -3.77
CA ASP A 62 8.33 15.65 -2.68
C ASP A 62 7.93 14.24 -3.17
N ALA A 63 7.45 14.08 -4.40
CA ALA A 63 7.14 12.79 -4.99
C ALA A 63 8.38 11.93 -5.14
N GLU A 64 9.49 12.46 -5.67
CA GLU A 64 10.72 11.68 -5.82
C GLU A 64 11.32 11.31 -4.46
N ALA A 65 11.28 12.23 -3.49
CA ALA A 65 11.70 11.95 -2.11
C ALA A 65 10.82 10.84 -1.48
N ARG A 66 9.49 10.96 -1.56
CA ARG A 66 8.54 9.94 -1.09
C ARG A 66 8.78 8.60 -1.76
N ASN A 67 8.95 8.57 -3.08
CA ASN A 67 9.19 7.35 -3.84
C ASN A 67 10.52 6.69 -3.44
N THR A 68 11.56 7.49 -3.20
CA THR A 68 12.85 7.00 -2.70
C THR A 68 12.70 6.38 -1.31
N ILE A 69 11.97 7.05 -0.41
CA ILE A 69 11.67 6.52 0.93
C ILE A 69 10.88 5.21 0.83
N ILE A 70 9.80 5.17 0.04
CA ILE A 70 8.99 3.95 -0.16
C ILE A 70 9.85 2.79 -0.63
N LYS A 71 10.70 3.01 -1.65
CA LYS A 71 11.63 1.98 -2.16
C LYS A 71 12.58 1.50 -1.05
N SER A 72 13.19 2.43 -0.32
CA SER A 72 14.10 2.12 0.80
C SER A 72 13.39 1.33 1.90
N THR A 73 12.19 1.74 2.30
CA THR A 73 11.37 1.03 3.28
C THR A 73 11.04 -0.39 2.82
N ILE A 74 10.67 -0.58 1.56
CA ILE A 74 10.43 -1.92 0.99
C ILE A 74 11.69 -2.79 1.07
N GLU A 75 12.87 -2.24 0.75
CA GLU A 75 14.13 -2.96 0.88
C GLU A 75 14.45 -3.32 2.34
N HIS A 76 14.24 -2.39 3.28
CA HIS A 76 14.40 -2.67 4.70
C HIS A 76 13.46 -3.79 5.17
N LEU A 77 12.19 -3.78 4.77
CA LEU A 77 11.24 -4.85 5.09
C LEU A 77 11.71 -6.21 4.54
N ARG A 78 12.22 -6.24 3.31
CA ARG A 78 12.78 -7.46 2.71
C ARG A 78 14.00 -7.98 3.46
N LEU A 79 14.90 -7.08 3.87
CA LEU A 79 16.08 -7.43 4.65
C LEU A 79 15.70 -7.97 6.04
N LEU A 80 14.75 -7.33 6.72
CA LEU A 80 14.25 -7.79 8.01
C LEU A 80 13.60 -9.17 7.90
N ALA A 81 12.80 -9.42 6.85
CA ALA A 81 12.21 -10.73 6.61
C ALA A 81 13.27 -11.83 6.42
N LYS A 82 14.32 -11.57 5.63
CA LYS A 82 15.45 -12.49 5.44
C LYS A 82 16.22 -12.74 6.74
N SER A 83 16.42 -11.69 7.54
CA SER A 83 17.08 -11.82 8.85
C SER A 83 16.27 -12.70 9.79
N LEU A 84 14.95 -12.50 9.86
CA LEU A 84 14.03 -13.34 10.63
C LEU A 84 14.09 -14.81 10.18
N GLU A 85 14.13 -15.07 8.88
CA GLU A 85 14.27 -16.44 8.37
C GLU A 85 15.59 -17.09 8.83
N LYS A 86 16.70 -16.35 8.72
CA LYS A 86 18.02 -16.83 9.17
C LYS A 86 18.03 -17.12 10.67
N ILE A 87 17.47 -16.22 11.48
CA ILE A 87 17.35 -16.40 12.94
C ILE A 87 16.50 -17.64 13.24
N ASN A 88 15.34 -17.80 12.60
CA ASN A 88 14.49 -18.98 12.79
C ASN A 88 15.22 -20.29 12.43
N LYS A 89 16.01 -20.29 11.35
CA LYS A 89 16.82 -21.46 10.95
C LYS A 89 17.90 -21.80 11.98
N GLN A 90 18.56 -20.79 12.52
CA GLN A 90 19.56 -20.98 13.57
C GLN A 90 18.92 -21.43 14.88
N LEU A 91 17.79 -20.82 15.27
CA LEU A 91 17.03 -21.20 16.45
C LEU A 91 16.58 -22.66 16.39
N LYS A 92 16.02 -23.09 15.25
CA LYS A 92 15.64 -24.49 15.04
C LYS A 92 16.82 -25.44 15.27
N LYS A 93 17.98 -25.16 14.68
CA LYS A 93 19.20 -25.96 14.87
C LYS A 93 19.68 -25.95 16.32
N ALA A 94 19.56 -24.83 17.02
CA ALA A 94 19.97 -24.72 18.43
C ALA A 94 19.05 -25.54 19.34
N VAL A 95 17.74 -25.49 19.12
CA VAL A 95 16.75 -26.29 19.85
C VAL A 95 16.95 -27.79 19.58
N GLU A 96 17.18 -28.18 18.33
CA GLU A 96 17.45 -29.58 17.96
C GLU A 96 18.74 -30.13 18.59
N LYS A 97 19.74 -29.28 18.80
CA LYS A 97 20.99 -29.64 19.50
C LYS A 97 20.90 -29.51 21.03
N SER A 98 19.80 -28.98 21.55
CA SER A 98 19.64 -28.80 22.98
C SER A 98 19.50 -30.15 23.69
N GLN A 99 19.82 -30.17 24.97
CA GLN A 99 19.68 -31.39 25.79
C GLN A 99 18.20 -31.79 25.98
N TYR A 100 17.28 -30.83 25.77
CA TYR A 100 15.86 -31.02 25.92
C TYR A 100 15.24 -31.39 24.57
N GLN A 101 14.84 -32.65 24.40
CA GLN A 101 14.22 -33.16 23.16
C GLN A 101 12.74 -32.72 23.02
N LEU A 102 12.40 -31.49 23.38
CA LEU A 102 11.00 -31.02 23.46
C LEU A 102 10.26 -31.08 22.13
N THR A 103 10.98 -30.95 21.00
CA THR A 103 10.38 -31.02 19.65
C THR A 103 9.97 -32.43 19.24
N THR A 104 10.34 -33.48 19.99
CA THR A 104 9.87 -34.85 19.73
C THR A 104 8.50 -35.12 20.36
N MET A 105 8.05 -34.25 21.28
CA MET A 105 6.72 -34.34 21.88
C MET A 105 5.66 -33.86 20.88
N PRO A 106 4.59 -34.64 20.64
CA PRO A 106 3.51 -34.25 19.75
C PRO A 106 2.94 -32.87 20.14
N GLY A 107 2.81 -31.98 19.15
CA GLY A 107 2.28 -30.63 19.35
C GLY A 107 3.32 -29.57 19.76
N ILE A 108 4.57 -29.94 20.04
CA ILE A 108 5.62 -28.97 20.40
C ILE A 108 6.53 -28.69 19.21
N ASN A 109 6.46 -27.47 18.66
CA ASN A 109 7.36 -27.02 17.60
C ASN A 109 8.61 -26.31 18.16
N PHE A 110 9.60 -26.04 17.31
CA PHE A 110 10.88 -25.44 17.74
C PHE A 110 10.74 -24.05 18.37
N LYS A 111 9.71 -23.26 18.02
CA LYS A 111 9.48 -21.94 18.63
C LYS A 111 8.94 -22.10 20.05
N LEU A 112 7.99 -23.03 20.25
CA LEU A 112 7.43 -23.34 21.55
C LEU A 112 8.48 -24.00 22.47
N ALA A 113 9.28 -24.92 21.93
CA ALA A 113 10.41 -25.50 22.64
C ALA A 113 11.44 -24.44 23.05
N ALA A 114 11.79 -23.50 22.14
CA ALA A 114 12.67 -22.38 22.48
C ALA A 114 12.10 -21.52 23.62
N LEU A 115 10.80 -21.25 23.60
CA LEU A 115 10.12 -20.50 24.66
C LEU A 115 10.19 -21.22 26.01
N PHE A 116 10.00 -22.54 26.04
CA PHE A 116 10.14 -23.31 27.27
C PHE A 116 11.58 -23.35 27.80
N ILE A 117 12.58 -23.39 26.92
CA ILE A 117 14.00 -23.37 27.31
C ILE A 117 14.43 -21.99 27.83
N SER A 118 13.80 -20.91 27.34
CA SER A 118 14.16 -19.54 27.73
C SER A 118 13.56 -19.08 29.07
N ASN A 119 12.56 -19.80 29.60
CA ASN A 119 12.00 -19.56 30.93
C ASN A 119 12.79 -20.34 31.98
#